data_AF-A0A2D6KU54-F1
#
_entry.id   AF-A0A2D6KU54-F1
#
_cell.length_a   1.000
_cell.length_b   1.000
_cell.length_c   1.000
_cell.angle_alpha   90.00
_cell.angle_beta   90.00
_cell.angle_gamma   90.00
#
_symmetry.space_group_name_H-M   'P 1'
#
loop_
_entity.id
_entity.type
_entity.pdbx_description
1 polymer ?
#
loop_
_entity_poly.entity_id
_entity_poly.type
_entity_poly.pdbx_seq_one_letter_code
_entity_poly.pdbx_strand_id
1 'polypeptide(L)'
;MFERQDDCNFCNEGLLELGQCSDYGAMVVLKTGNDLNVDWYATLQPKTMTDPEIGMNIMFVPVGHLEYFYQTDDLADENAKGGIATARLRKAMHIVMEEEWEMREETGVFFPPEIEYGKQSKGRNTQPHIHTRFTDTSGWLAQPYPSDTGWRKKETYTAPDGDEEAGRVYVRADPSESKPLSKERFERVGNRLVELCRF
;
A
#
# COMPACT_ATOMS: atom_id res chain seq x y z
N MET A 1 16.06 4.01 20.17
CA MET A 1 16.14 2.71 19.48
C MET A 1 14.73 2.17 19.42
N PHE A 2 14.24 1.83 18.24
CA PHE A 2 12.88 1.28 18.11
C PHE A 2 12.87 -0.20 18.44
N GLU A 3 11.73 -0.65 18.94
CA GLU A 3 11.52 -2.03 19.37
C GLU A 3 10.49 -2.70 18.48
N ARG A 4 10.50 -4.03 18.52
CA ARG A 4 9.44 -4.85 17.91
C ARG A 4 8.26 -4.93 18.89
N GLN A 5 7.05 -5.03 18.36
CA GLN A 5 5.88 -5.48 19.14
C GLN A 5 5.41 -6.84 18.63
N ASP A 6 5.33 -7.83 19.51
CA ASP A 6 5.06 -9.24 19.14
C ASP A 6 3.64 -9.46 18.61
N ASP A 7 2.70 -8.63 19.05
CA ASP A 7 1.30 -8.62 18.64
C ASP A 7 1.04 -7.76 17.39
N CYS A 8 2.08 -7.11 16.85
CA CYS A 8 1.98 -6.31 15.63
C CYS A 8 2.25 -7.15 14.38
N ASN A 9 1.22 -7.37 13.56
CA ASN A 9 1.36 -8.11 12.28
C ASN A 9 2.48 -7.55 11.39
N PHE A 10 2.62 -6.23 11.30
CA PHE A 10 3.67 -5.62 10.49
C PHE A 10 5.07 -5.87 11.07
N CYS A 11 5.24 -5.82 12.38
CA CYS A 11 6.50 -6.21 13.00
C CYS A 11 6.87 -7.67 12.70
N ASN A 12 5.88 -8.57 12.67
CA ASN A 12 6.08 -9.98 12.37
C ASN A 12 6.40 -10.20 10.87
N GLU A 13 5.74 -9.48 9.97
CA GLU A 13 6.08 -9.49 8.54
C GLU A 13 7.49 -8.95 8.27
N GLY A 14 7.93 -7.95 9.04
CA GLY A 14 9.28 -7.40 8.96
C GLY A 14 10.39 -8.42 9.27
N LEU A 15 10.08 -9.59 9.87
CA LEU A 15 11.05 -10.67 10.12
C LEU A 15 11.21 -11.62 8.94
N LEU A 16 10.27 -11.60 8.00
CA LEU A 16 10.29 -12.51 6.86
C LEU A 16 11.40 -12.13 5.89
N GLU A 17 11.95 -13.15 5.23
CA GLU A 17 12.94 -12.98 4.18
C GLU A 17 12.28 -12.62 2.85
N LEU A 18 13.08 -12.06 1.95
CA LEU A 18 12.63 -11.71 0.60
C LEU A 18 12.01 -12.93 -0.12
N GLY A 19 10.80 -12.77 -0.64
CA GLY A 19 10.01 -13.82 -1.31
C GLY A 19 9.18 -14.70 -0.38
N GLN A 20 9.28 -14.55 0.95
CA GLN A 20 8.43 -15.29 1.87
C GLN A 20 7.05 -14.65 2.02
N CYS A 21 6.03 -15.48 2.25
CA CYS A 21 4.67 -15.05 2.53
C CYS A 21 4.38 -15.07 4.04
N SER A 22 3.63 -14.07 4.51
CA SER A 22 3.05 -14.05 5.86
C SER A 22 1.85 -14.99 5.97
N ASP A 23 1.37 -15.25 7.20
CA ASP A 23 0.15 -16.02 7.44
C ASP A 23 -1.09 -15.37 6.79
N TYR A 24 -1.07 -14.04 6.61
CA TYR A 24 -2.10 -13.31 5.87
C TYR A 24 -2.02 -13.58 4.34
N GLY A 25 -0.90 -14.10 3.86
CA GLY A 25 -0.61 -14.36 2.46
C GLY A 25 0.07 -13.20 1.74
N ALA A 26 0.63 -12.20 2.45
CA ALA A 26 1.38 -11.12 1.83
C ALA A 26 2.84 -11.53 1.62
N MET A 27 3.39 -11.29 0.42
CA MET A 27 4.75 -11.69 0.06
C MET A 27 5.73 -10.53 0.24
N VAL A 28 6.86 -10.73 0.93
CA VAL A 28 7.93 -9.72 1.01
C VAL A 28 8.59 -9.58 -0.37
N VAL A 29 8.47 -8.40 -0.97
CA VAL A 29 9.01 -8.10 -2.31
C VAL A 29 10.20 -7.15 -2.28
N LEU A 30 10.44 -6.47 -1.16
CA LEU A 30 11.62 -5.65 -0.93
C LEU A 30 11.99 -5.73 0.55
N LYS A 31 13.30 -5.75 0.85
CA LYS A 31 13.82 -5.64 2.21
C LYS A 31 15.22 -5.03 2.18
N THR A 32 15.45 -3.97 2.95
CA THR A 32 16.78 -3.30 2.98
C THR A 32 17.73 -3.91 4.00
N GLY A 33 17.19 -4.64 4.99
CA GLY A 33 17.93 -5.29 6.06
C GLY A 33 17.01 -5.66 7.23
N ASN A 34 17.56 -5.77 8.44
CA ASN A 34 16.85 -6.18 9.67
C ASN A 34 17.08 -5.21 10.85
N ASP A 35 17.75 -4.08 10.66
CA ASP A 35 17.96 -3.09 11.71
C ASP A 35 16.69 -2.25 11.92
N LEU A 36 16.12 -2.40 13.12
CA LEU A 36 14.86 -1.78 13.53
C LEU A 36 14.85 -0.25 13.40
N ASN A 37 16.01 0.40 13.39
CA ASN A 37 16.07 1.86 13.32
C ASN A 37 16.09 2.37 11.88
N VAL A 38 16.51 1.57 10.91
CA VAL A 38 16.99 2.10 9.62
C VAL A 38 16.42 1.36 8.42
N ASP A 39 15.99 0.12 8.63
CA ASP A 39 15.57 -0.76 7.55
C ASP A 39 14.07 -0.72 7.31
N TRP A 40 13.73 -0.98 6.06
CA TRP A 40 12.39 -0.96 5.52
C TRP A 40 12.14 -2.24 4.73
N TYR A 41 10.87 -2.60 4.65
CA TYR A 41 10.43 -3.72 3.83
C TYR A 41 9.14 -3.36 3.09
N ALA A 42 8.85 -4.11 2.04
CA ALA A 42 7.60 -4.00 1.31
C ALA A 42 6.98 -5.36 1.08
N THR A 43 5.64 -5.43 1.14
CA THR A 43 4.89 -6.65 0.85
C THR A 43 3.85 -6.45 -0.25
N LEU A 44 3.81 -7.38 -1.20
CA LEU A 44 2.68 -7.55 -2.11
C LEU A 44 1.51 -8.17 -1.34
N GLN A 45 0.39 -7.46 -1.33
CA GLN A 45 -0.82 -7.91 -0.66
C GLN A 45 -1.57 -8.92 -1.55
N PRO A 46 -2.18 -9.97 -0.97
CA PRO A 46 -2.93 -10.98 -1.73
C PRO A 46 -4.28 -10.45 -2.25
N LYS A 47 -4.64 -9.21 -1.91
CA LYS A 47 -5.88 -8.54 -2.30
C LYS A 47 -5.58 -7.13 -2.77
N THR A 48 -6.31 -6.69 -3.78
CA THR A 48 -6.28 -5.31 -4.28
C THR A 48 -7.63 -4.63 -4.13
N MET A 49 -7.65 -3.29 -4.04
CA MET A 49 -8.87 -2.48 -4.05
C MET A 49 -9.28 -2.05 -5.46
N THR A 50 -8.56 -2.53 -6.48
CA THR A 50 -8.77 -2.25 -7.91
C THR A 50 -9.20 -3.52 -8.65
N ASP A 51 -9.06 -3.52 -9.98
CA ASP A 51 -9.29 -4.71 -10.79
C ASP A 51 -8.23 -5.79 -10.44
N PRO A 52 -8.63 -6.96 -9.93
CA PRO A 52 -7.68 -8.01 -9.54
C PRO A 52 -6.89 -8.63 -10.70
N GLU A 53 -7.33 -8.46 -11.94
CA GLU A 53 -6.63 -9.00 -13.12
C GLU A 53 -5.38 -8.20 -13.48
N ILE A 54 -5.34 -6.92 -13.10
CA ILE A 54 -4.33 -5.96 -13.56
C ILE A 54 -3.76 -5.10 -12.42
N GLY A 55 -4.48 -5.03 -11.32
CA GLY A 55 -4.17 -4.18 -10.20
C GLY A 55 -3.34 -4.86 -9.13
N MET A 56 -2.62 -4.08 -8.33
CA MET A 56 -1.80 -4.59 -7.25
C MET A 56 -1.80 -3.61 -6.08
N ASN A 57 -1.54 -4.15 -4.90
CA ASN A 57 -1.49 -3.38 -3.68
C ASN A 57 -0.24 -3.75 -2.90
N ILE A 58 0.58 -2.76 -2.59
CA ILE A 58 1.86 -2.91 -1.93
C ILE A 58 1.83 -2.14 -0.62
N MET A 59 2.32 -2.76 0.44
CA MET A 59 2.51 -2.11 1.74
C MET A 59 3.99 -1.89 1.96
N PHE A 60 4.38 -0.67 2.29
CA PHE A 60 5.75 -0.28 2.62
C PHE A 60 5.82 0.19 4.06
N VAL A 61 6.74 -0.39 4.81
CA VAL A 61 6.70 -0.36 6.28
C VAL A 61 8.14 -0.35 6.82
N PRO A 62 8.43 0.42 7.89
CA PRO A 62 9.70 0.29 8.59
C PRO A 62 9.76 -1.06 9.34
N VAL A 63 10.97 -1.60 9.52
CA VAL A 63 11.14 -2.86 10.26
C VAL A 63 10.85 -2.65 11.77
N GLY A 64 11.31 -1.54 12.35
CA GLY A 64 11.01 -1.18 13.74
C GLY A 64 9.61 -0.61 13.91
N HIS A 65 9.01 -0.84 15.07
CA HIS A 65 7.66 -0.37 15.36
C HIS A 65 7.62 1.16 15.52
N LEU A 66 7.00 1.83 14.56
CA LEU A 66 6.76 3.27 14.59
C LEU A 66 5.27 3.55 14.56
N GLU A 67 4.78 4.42 15.45
CA GLU A 67 3.37 4.78 15.50
C GLU A 67 3.03 6.01 14.66
N TYR A 68 3.99 6.90 14.46
CA TYR A 68 3.81 8.18 13.79
C TYR A 68 4.97 8.49 12.86
N PHE A 69 4.67 9.12 11.72
CA PHE A 69 5.69 9.47 10.73
C PHE A 69 6.73 10.46 11.27
N TYR A 70 6.38 11.35 12.21
CA TYR A 70 7.36 12.29 12.77
C TYR A 70 8.50 11.60 13.52
N GLN A 71 8.30 10.37 14.01
CA GLN A 71 9.33 9.62 14.74
C GLN A 71 10.51 9.24 13.83
N THR A 72 10.35 9.37 12.52
CA THR A 72 11.45 9.16 11.60
C THR A 72 12.43 10.34 11.60
N ASP A 73 12.03 11.54 12.02
CA ASP A 73 12.88 12.76 11.98
C ASP A 73 14.21 12.60 12.73
N ASP A 74 14.20 11.85 13.84
CA ASP A 74 15.39 11.54 14.65
C ASP A 74 16.44 10.68 13.91
N LEU A 75 16.15 10.26 12.67
CA LEU A 75 16.90 9.29 11.86
C LEU A 75 17.03 9.75 10.40
N ALA A 76 17.36 11.02 10.19
CA ALA A 76 17.36 11.65 8.86
C ALA A 76 18.19 10.89 7.80
N ASP A 77 19.39 10.41 8.16
CA ASP A 77 20.26 9.67 7.23
C ASP A 77 19.67 8.30 6.89
N GLU A 78 18.98 7.68 7.84
CA GLU A 78 18.36 6.38 7.67
C GLU A 78 17.01 6.45 6.95
N ASN A 79 16.30 7.57 7.07
CA ASN A 79 15.17 7.90 6.22
C ASN A 79 15.54 8.07 4.76
N ALA A 80 16.74 8.56 4.47
CA ALA A 80 17.22 8.62 3.10
C ALA A 80 17.25 7.21 2.47
N LYS A 81 17.58 6.16 3.25
CA LYS A 81 17.50 4.77 2.79
C LYS A 81 16.06 4.35 2.53
N GLY A 82 15.12 4.74 3.40
CA GLY A 82 13.69 4.55 3.21
C GLY A 82 13.19 5.17 1.91
N GLY A 83 13.53 6.43 1.63
CA GLY A 83 13.17 7.11 0.40
C GLY A 83 13.76 6.46 -0.86
N ILE A 84 15.01 6.01 -0.81
CA ILE A 84 15.64 5.26 -1.91
C ILE A 84 14.92 3.91 -2.12
N ALA A 85 14.57 3.21 -1.04
CA ALA A 85 13.83 1.95 -1.10
C ALA A 85 12.44 2.16 -1.70
N THR A 86 11.73 3.21 -1.31
CA THR A 86 10.44 3.62 -1.91
C THR A 86 10.59 3.88 -3.41
N ALA A 87 11.58 4.66 -3.84
CA ALA A 87 11.78 4.97 -5.26
C ALA A 87 12.05 3.70 -6.09
N ARG A 88 12.85 2.76 -5.55
CA ARG A 88 13.13 1.46 -6.19
C ARG A 88 11.89 0.60 -6.30
N LEU A 89 11.14 0.48 -5.21
CA LEU A 89 9.88 -0.27 -5.17
C LEU A 89 8.90 0.24 -6.23
N ARG A 90 8.70 1.57 -6.28
CA ARG A 90 7.76 2.19 -7.24
C ARG A 90 8.22 2.01 -8.68
N LYS A 91 9.53 2.11 -8.95
CA LYS A 91 10.09 1.76 -10.26
C LYS A 91 9.79 0.30 -10.62
N ALA A 92 10.00 -0.64 -9.71
CA ALA A 92 9.71 -2.05 -9.94
C ALA A 92 8.22 -2.30 -10.20
N MET A 93 7.34 -1.65 -9.42
CA MET A 93 5.90 -1.69 -9.64
C MET A 93 5.52 -1.20 -11.04
N HIS A 94 6.05 -0.05 -11.47
CA HIS A 94 5.73 0.51 -12.79
C HIS A 94 6.23 -0.37 -13.93
N ILE A 95 7.41 -1.00 -13.80
CA ILE A 95 7.91 -1.99 -14.77
C ILE A 95 6.93 -3.15 -14.89
N VAL A 96 6.47 -3.72 -13.76
CA VAL A 96 5.49 -4.83 -13.81
C VAL A 96 4.16 -4.39 -14.43
N MET A 97 3.69 -3.19 -14.11
CA MET A 97 2.46 -2.67 -14.70
C MET A 97 2.58 -2.45 -16.21
N GLU A 98 3.74 -1.99 -16.68
CA GLU A 98 4.04 -1.82 -18.11
C GLU A 98 4.11 -3.19 -18.82
N GLU A 99 4.82 -4.16 -18.24
CA GLU A 99 4.87 -5.54 -18.75
C GLU A 99 3.46 -6.17 -18.86
N GLU A 100 2.59 -5.99 -17.85
CA GLU A 100 1.22 -6.48 -17.90
C GLU A 100 0.32 -5.70 -18.87
N TRP A 101 0.63 -4.44 -19.15
CA TRP A 101 -0.03 -3.64 -20.18
C TRP A 101 0.33 -4.14 -21.59
N GLU A 102 1.62 -4.41 -21.84
CA GLU A 102 2.11 -4.96 -23.11
C GLU A 102 1.53 -6.36 -23.39
N MET A 103 1.43 -7.23 -22.39
CA MET A 103 0.85 -8.57 -22.51
C MET A 103 -0.63 -8.56 -22.97
N ARG A 104 -1.34 -7.45 -22.77
CA ARG A 104 -2.74 -7.28 -23.17
C ARG A 104 -2.91 -6.69 -24.57
N GLU A 105 -1.81 -6.44 -25.27
CA GLU A 105 -1.79 -5.81 -26.60
C GLU A 105 -2.53 -4.45 -26.61
N GLU A 106 -2.55 -3.75 -25.47
CA GLU A 106 -3.12 -2.42 -25.39
C GLU A 106 -2.30 -1.44 -26.25
N THR A 107 -2.98 -0.48 -26.88
CA THR A 107 -2.35 0.49 -27.78
C THR A 107 -2.32 1.87 -27.14
N GLY A 108 -1.22 2.62 -27.31
CA GLY A 108 -1.08 3.98 -26.80
C GLY A 108 0.17 4.19 -25.95
N VAL A 109 0.19 5.29 -25.19
CA VAL A 109 1.25 5.58 -24.22
C VAL A 109 0.80 5.01 -22.87
N PHE A 110 1.60 4.13 -22.29
CA PHE A 110 1.38 3.64 -20.94
C PHE A 110 1.58 4.77 -19.92
N PHE A 111 0.58 5.01 -19.07
CA PHE A 111 0.66 5.93 -17.95
C PHE A 111 0.42 5.11 -16.67
N PRO A 112 1.45 4.89 -15.83
CA PRO A 112 1.31 4.05 -14.65
C PRO A 112 0.35 4.70 -13.65
N PRO A 113 -0.82 4.10 -13.39
CA PRO A 113 -1.77 4.65 -12.45
C PRO A 113 -1.37 4.22 -11.03
N GLU A 114 -0.97 5.15 -10.16
CA GLU A 114 -0.57 4.85 -8.77
C GLU A 114 -1.09 5.92 -7.79
N ILE A 115 -1.60 5.48 -6.64
CA ILE A 115 -1.88 6.30 -5.46
C ILE A 115 -1.00 5.85 -4.30
N GLU A 116 -0.55 6.83 -3.53
CA GLU A 116 0.14 6.65 -2.27
C GLU A 116 -0.78 7.06 -1.10
N TYR A 117 -0.90 6.18 -0.10
CA TYR A 117 -1.67 6.46 1.12
C TYR A 117 -0.85 6.10 2.37
N GLY A 118 -0.43 7.13 3.11
CA GLY A 118 0.20 6.98 4.42
C GLY A 118 -0.81 6.79 5.55
N LYS A 119 -0.58 5.81 6.42
CA LYS A 119 -1.37 5.59 7.63
C LYS A 119 -0.46 5.55 8.86
N GLN A 120 -0.93 6.17 9.94
CA GLN A 120 -0.28 6.20 11.24
C GLN A 120 -1.31 5.96 12.36
N SER A 121 -0.84 5.79 13.59
CA SER A 121 -1.64 5.56 14.78
C SER A 121 -2.73 6.64 14.96
N LYS A 122 -3.93 6.22 15.36
CA LYS A 122 -5.10 7.08 15.68
C LYS A 122 -5.85 6.43 16.85
N GLY A 123 -6.50 7.21 17.70
CA GLY A 123 -7.09 6.73 18.96
C GLY A 123 -8.14 5.60 18.90
N ARG A 124 -8.58 5.16 17.72
CA ARG A 124 -9.49 4.00 17.51
C ARG A 124 -8.96 2.98 16.49
N ASN A 125 -7.67 3.06 16.15
CA ASN A 125 -7.09 2.26 15.07
C ASN A 125 -6.65 0.88 15.57
N THR A 126 -6.85 -0.15 14.77
CA THR A 126 -6.47 -1.53 15.09
C THR A 126 -5.01 -1.85 14.73
N GLN A 127 -4.33 -0.94 14.03
CA GLN A 127 -2.94 -1.10 13.59
C GLN A 127 -2.17 0.19 13.83
N PRO A 128 -1.41 0.31 14.93
CA PRO A 128 -0.69 1.53 15.29
C PRO A 128 0.58 1.74 14.45
N HIS A 129 1.17 0.66 13.93
CA HIS A 129 2.41 0.73 13.15
C HIS A 129 2.20 1.43 11.79
N ILE A 130 2.98 2.50 11.55
CA ILE A 130 2.94 3.29 10.32
C ILE A 130 3.22 2.43 9.10
N HIS A 131 2.59 2.81 8.01
CA HIS A 131 2.83 2.20 6.72
C HIS A 131 2.34 3.11 5.62
N THR A 132 2.95 2.95 4.45
CA THR A 132 2.50 3.57 3.21
C THR A 132 1.97 2.49 2.29
N ARG A 133 0.78 2.70 1.77
CA ARG A 133 0.17 1.84 0.77
C ARG A 133 0.38 2.44 -0.61
N PHE A 134 0.91 1.65 -1.53
CA PHE A 134 0.92 1.97 -2.96
C PHE A 134 -0.12 1.08 -3.63
N THR A 135 -1.14 1.70 -4.23
CA THR A 135 -2.20 0.98 -4.94
C THR A 135 -2.23 1.48 -6.37
N ASP A 136 -2.32 0.56 -7.32
CA ASP A 136 -2.60 0.97 -8.68
C ASP A 136 -4.00 1.63 -8.76
N THR A 137 -4.34 2.34 -9.83
CA THR A 137 -5.71 2.89 -10.01
C THR A 137 -6.40 2.43 -11.28
N SER A 138 -5.92 1.35 -11.89
CA SER A 138 -6.37 0.85 -13.20
C SER A 138 -7.81 0.31 -13.19
N GLY A 139 -8.47 0.24 -12.03
CA GLY A 139 -9.82 -0.31 -11.87
C GLY A 139 -10.97 0.67 -11.57
N TRP A 140 -10.79 1.99 -11.67
CA TRP A 140 -11.82 3.02 -11.33
C TRP A 140 -12.44 2.94 -9.92
N LEU A 141 -11.95 2.07 -9.05
CA LEU A 141 -12.49 1.84 -7.72
C LEU A 141 -11.93 2.88 -6.72
N ALA A 142 -12.81 3.80 -6.32
CA ALA A 142 -12.81 4.57 -5.07
C ALA A 142 -11.44 5.09 -4.56
N GLN A 143 -11.01 6.26 -5.04
CA GLN A 143 -9.92 7.00 -4.42
C GLN A 143 -10.37 7.66 -3.10
N PRO A 144 -9.57 7.59 -2.00
CA PRO A 144 -9.78 8.43 -0.83
C PRO A 144 -9.29 9.88 -1.08
N TYR A 145 -10.10 10.84 -0.63
CA TYR A 145 -9.82 12.29 -0.63
C TYR A 145 -8.50 12.65 0.07
N PRO A 146 -7.77 13.72 -0.34
CA PRO A 146 -8.06 14.72 -1.39
C PRO A 146 -7.36 14.48 -2.73
N SER A 147 -8.06 14.73 -3.85
CA SER A 147 -7.49 14.81 -5.20
C SER A 147 -7.84 16.15 -5.86
N ASP A 148 -6.93 16.69 -6.68
CA ASP A 148 -7.08 17.97 -7.40
C ASP A 148 -8.06 17.89 -8.59
N THR A 149 -8.73 16.76 -8.79
CA THR A 149 -9.77 16.58 -9.80
C THR A 149 -11.15 16.69 -9.16
N GLY A 150 -11.92 17.70 -9.58
CA GLY A 150 -13.28 17.92 -9.10
C GLY A 150 -14.11 16.64 -9.18
N TRP A 151 -14.59 16.19 -8.02
CA TRP A 151 -15.42 15.00 -7.85
C TRP A 151 -16.57 15.02 -8.85
N ARG A 152 -16.44 14.27 -9.95
CA ARG A 152 -17.53 14.12 -10.90
C ARG A 152 -18.57 13.19 -10.26
N LYS A 153 -19.69 13.80 -9.87
CA LYS A 153 -20.97 13.19 -9.46
C LYS A 153 -20.86 12.16 -8.33
N LYS A 154 -21.13 12.61 -7.10
CA LYS A 154 -21.65 11.72 -6.05
C LYS A 154 -22.97 12.27 -5.51
N GLU A 155 -23.94 11.37 -5.34
CA GLU A 155 -25.21 11.68 -4.71
C GLU A 155 -24.95 12.12 -3.27
N THR A 156 -25.53 13.24 -2.90
CA THR A 156 -25.46 13.77 -1.54
C THR A 156 -26.35 12.91 -0.64
N TYR A 157 -25.80 12.46 0.49
CA TYR A 157 -26.57 11.75 1.50
C TYR A 157 -26.94 12.72 2.62
N THR A 158 -28.23 12.81 2.94
CA THR A 158 -28.73 13.53 4.12
C THR A 158 -29.07 12.49 5.18
N ALA A 159 -28.52 12.64 6.39
CA ALA A 159 -28.83 11.75 7.50
C ALA A 159 -30.35 11.76 7.79
N PRO A 160 -30.97 10.60 8.12
CA PRO A 160 -32.40 10.52 8.41
C PRO A 160 -32.76 11.35 9.65
N ASP A 161 -34.00 11.84 9.69
CA ASP A 161 -34.51 12.56 10.86
C ASP A 161 -34.47 11.67 12.12
N GLY A 162 -33.93 12.22 13.21
CA GLY A 162 -33.77 11.51 14.49
C GLY A 162 -32.35 11.05 14.81
N ASP A 163 -31.40 11.24 13.90
CA ASP A 163 -29.96 11.11 14.16
C ASP A 163 -29.41 12.40 14.82
N GLU A 164 -28.38 12.31 15.67
CA GLU A 164 -27.70 13.50 16.25
C GLU A 164 -27.09 14.41 15.17
N GLU A 165 -26.92 13.87 13.97
CA GLU A 165 -26.40 14.52 12.78
C GLU A 165 -27.46 14.86 11.72
N ALA A 166 -28.75 14.80 12.08
CA ALA A 166 -29.86 15.14 11.20
C ALA A 166 -29.67 16.52 10.52
N GLY A 167 -29.84 16.55 9.20
CA GLY A 167 -29.65 17.75 8.39
C GLY A 167 -28.21 18.02 7.91
N ARG A 168 -27.22 17.20 8.29
CA ARG A 168 -25.87 17.27 7.70
C ARG A 168 -25.83 16.55 6.35
N VAL A 169 -25.20 17.20 5.36
CA VAL A 169 -24.96 16.65 4.02
C VAL A 169 -23.58 16.03 3.98
N TYR A 170 -23.52 14.74 3.67
CA TYR A 170 -22.27 14.00 3.51
C TYR A 170 -22.06 13.60 2.07
N VAL A 171 -20.81 13.68 1.60
CA VAL A 171 -20.35 13.01 0.39
C VAL A 171 -19.79 11.66 0.82
N ARG A 172 -20.52 10.59 0.55
CA ARG A 172 -20.05 9.24 0.89
C ARG A 172 -19.02 8.78 -0.15
N ALA A 173 -17.80 8.47 0.30
CA ALA A 173 -16.87 7.72 -0.53
C ALA A 173 -17.51 6.36 -0.87
N ASP A 174 -17.32 5.85 -2.08
CA ASP A 174 -17.90 4.55 -2.43
C ASP A 174 -17.24 3.50 -1.54
N PRO A 175 -17.97 2.47 -1.11
CA PRO A 175 -17.36 1.39 -0.35
C PRO A 175 -16.22 0.79 -1.18
N SER A 176 -15.01 0.79 -0.64
CA SER A 176 -13.86 0.12 -1.24
C SER A 176 -14.00 -1.38 -1.01
N GLU A 177 -14.18 -2.15 -2.08
CA GLU A 177 -14.13 -3.61 -2.03
C GLU A 177 -12.70 -4.10 -2.28
N SER A 178 -12.18 -4.98 -1.42
CA SER A 178 -10.92 -5.66 -1.68
C SER A 178 -11.16 -7.01 -2.33
N LYS A 179 -10.61 -7.25 -3.52
CA LYS A 179 -10.73 -8.51 -4.26
C LYS A 179 -9.41 -9.29 -4.23
N PRO A 180 -9.45 -10.62 -4.08
CA PRO A 180 -8.24 -11.44 -4.11
C PRO A 180 -7.61 -11.45 -5.50
N LEU A 181 -6.29 -11.49 -5.53
CA LEU A 181 -5.54 -11.82 -6.74
C LEU A 181 -5.67 -13.34 -7.00
N SER A 182 -5.66 -13.75 -8.27
CA SER A 182 -5.51 -15.17 -8.58
C SER A 182 -4.15 -15.65 -8.07
N LYS A 183 -4.07 -16.91 -7.62
CA LYS A 183 -2.82 -17.47 -7.08
C LYS A 183 -1.66 -17.36 -8.08
N GLU A 184 -1.92 -17.70 -9.33
CA GLU A 184 -0.95 -17.62 -10.42
C GLU A 184 -0.45 -16.19 -10.64
N ARG A 185 -1.35 -15.21 -10.64
CA ARG A 185 -0.96 -13.81 -10.80
C ARG A 185 -0.19 -13.30 -9.58
N PHE A 186 -0.63 -13.61 -8.38
CA PHE A 186 0.06 -13.24 -7.14
C PHE A 186 1.51 -13.75 -7.13
N GLU A 187 1.72 -15.02 -7.48
CA GLU A 187 3.05 -15.62 -7.54
C GLU A 187 3.89 -15.01 -8.68
N ARG A 188 3.31 -14.80 -9.86
CA ARG A 188 4.01 -14.17 -11.00
C ARG A 188 4.47 -12.75 -10.67
N VAL A 189 3.55 -11.90 -10.24
CA VAL A 189 3.81 -10.49 -9.89
C VAL A 189 4.77 -10.41 -8.71
N GLY A 190 4.55 -11.21 -7.66
CA GLY A 190 5.40 -11.25 -6.47
C GLY A 190 6.85 -11.63 -6.79
N ASN A 191 7.06 -12.70 -7.56
CA ASN A 191 8.40 -13.12 -7.98
C ASN A 191 9.09 -12.09 -8.86
N ARG A 192 8.34 -11.44 -9.78
CA ARG A 192 8.89 -10.38 -10.63
C ARG A 192 9.32 -9.16 -9.82
N LEU A 193 8.51 -8.74 -8.85
CA LEU A 193 8.87 -7.65 -7.93
C LEU A 193 10.10 -8.01 -7.09
N VAL A 194 10.18 -9.23 -6.58
CA VAL A 194 11.36 -9.73 -5.85
C VAL A 194 12.61 -9.64 -6.72
N GLU A 195 12.55 -10.07 -7.98
CA GLU A 195 13.67 -9.98 -8.93
C GLU A 195 14.13 -8.53 -9.14
N LEU A 196 13.18 -7.64 -9.42
CA LEU A 196 13.46 -6.22 -9.69
C LEU A 196 13.96 -5.45 -8.46
N CYS A 197 13.65 -5.93 -7.25
CA CYS A 197 14.03 -5.30 -5.99
C CYS A 197 15.23 -5.98 -5.29
N ARG A 198 15.84 -7.02 -5.88
CA ARG A 198 17.00 -7.70 -5.30
C ARG A 198 18.24 -6.81 -5.26
N PHE A 199 18.98 -6.93 -4.15
CA PHE A 199 20.30 -6.33 -3.92
C PHE A 199 21.42 -7.34 -4.20
#